data_AF-A0A2K1Z8V8-F1
#
_entry.id   AF-A0A2K1Z8V8-F1
#
_cell.length_a   1.000
_cell.length_b   1.000
_cell.length_c   1.000
_cell.angle_alpha   90.00
_cell.angle_beta   90.00
_cell.angle_gamma   90.00
#
_symmetry.space_group_name_H-M   'P 1'
#
loop_
_entity.id
_entity.type
_entity.pdbx_description
1 polymer ?
#
loop_
_entity_poly.entity_id
_entity_poly.type
_entity_poly.pdbx_seq_one_letter_code
_entity_poly.pdbx_strand_id
1 'polypeptide(L)'
;MMQARPVYVAAVDLSSSEEFLELTKSALQAALEALAPGSLFGLATFSHKMGLYDVQGPIPVVKNVFISPDTEGTLPIELEDVMPLLQFLAPVETCKDRITAALDTLRPTTSWERTTGAGQGLEGVLMGGRGFGVAMEALVKYIGSEYGNTFALARVFAFMSGPPDYGAGQLDTRRYGEQYASKGEDADRALLPEQTPFYKDLAVVAVQAGVCVDIFAVTNEYTDLASLKFLSIESGGSLFLYSSTDDSTLPQDMYRMLSRPYAFGCILRLRTSSEFKPGHSYGHFFPDPHYENVQHIICCDSFATYAYDFDFTSTTGFSRYASEQPVLQIAFQYTVVVPPEELSASRLVSASRGKHLLKRRLRIRTLQFGTARNMNELYDSVDPEAVLSILVHKVILASSEQGVQEGRMLLHDWLVILTAQYNDASKIVQFKNGGSIASQIDVAFSQCPQLQPLPRLVFALLRNPLLQFHEEGVHPDYRIYLQCLCSALEPGSLHRVIYPVLMSYSTPDKQAYPRHSLSRAALITSGSPIFFLDAFTTLIVFYSSTADPTLPFPPPQDCLLRSTINKLKQERSITPKLIFIRGGQDDASAFENYLIEEQDVDGSGFTSVMGFVSFLEDVTQSVMEYMK
;
A
#
# COMPACT_ATOMS: atom_id res chain seq x y z
N MET A 1 9.15 34.06 -15.60
CA MET A 1 8.41 32.84 -15.19
C MET A 1 9.27 32.09 -14.22
N MET A 2 8.82 31.89 -12.98
CA MET A 2 9.49 30.96 -12.07
C MET A 2 9.44 29.56 -12.69
N GLN A 3 10.59 28.87 -12.72
CA GLN A 3 10.65 27.48 -13.15
C GLN A 3 9.97 26.63 -12.07
N ALA A 4 8.97 25.83 -12.44
CA ALA A 4 8.31 24.93 -11.49
C ALA A 4 9.34 23.99 -10.85
N ARG A 5 9.20 23.76 -9.54
CA ARG A 5 10.11 22.94 -8.72
C ARG A 5 9.32 21.89 -7.95
N PRO A 6 9.84 20.66 -7.78
CA PRO A 6 9.26 19.71 -6.84
C PRO A 6 9.27 20.29 -5.42
N VAL A 7 8.12 20.22 -4.75
CA VAL A 7 7.94 20.70 -3.37
C VAL A 7 7.68 19.50 -2.47
N TYR A 8 8.42 19.43 -1.37
CA TYR A 8 8.24 18.41 -0.35
C TYR A 8 7.99 19.10 0.98
N VAL A 9 6.94 18.72 1.70
CA VAL A 9 6.63 19.30 3.01
C VAL A 9 6.52 18.18 4.03
N ALA A 10 7.30 18.25 5.10
CA ALA A 10 7.13 17.38 6.24
C ALA A 10 6.12 17.99 7.21
N ALA A 11 5.11 17.22 7.59
CA ALA A 11 4.18 17.54 8.66
C ALA A 11 4.36 16.55 9.81
N VAL A 12 4.83 17.01 10.96
CA VAL A 12 5.25 16.13 12.07
C VAL A 12 4.37 16.32 13.29
N ASP A 13 3.82 15.22 13.80
CA ASP A 13 3.07 15.16 15.06
C ASP A 13 3.98 15.43 16.27
N LEU A 14 3.73 16.51 17.01
CA LEU A 14 4.43 16.85 18.25
C LEU A 14 3.69 16.40 19.52
N SER A 15 2.52 15.78 19.40
CA SER A 15 1.80 15.12 20.50
C SER A 15 2.25 13.66 20.67
N SER A 16 3.50 13.39 20.33
CA SER A 16 4.12 12.07 20.19
C SER A 16 5.23 11.82 21.21
N SER A 17 5.77 10.61 21.24
CA SER A 17 6.91 10.25 22.09
C SER A 17 8.25 10.78 21.55
N GLU A 18 9.28 10.84 22.40
CA GLU A 18 10.63 11.22 21.98
C GLU A 18 11.21 10.21 20.96
N GLU A 19 10.96 8.91 21.17
CA GLU A 19 11.37 7.84 20.24
C GLU A 19 10.76 8.00 18.84
N PHE A 20 9.47 8.35 18.77
CA PHE A 20 8.80 8.65 17.51
C PHE A 20 9.48 9.81 16.77
N LEU A 21 9.82 10.88 17.49
CA LEU A 21 10.48 12.05 16.91
C LEU A 21 11.90 11.73 16.46
N GLU A 22 12.67 10.95 17.22
CA GLU A 22 14.02 10.53 16.82
C GLU A 22 13.99 9.67 15.54
N LEU A 23 13.03 8.74 15.44
CA LEU A 23 12.83 7.96 14.23
C LEU A 23 12.40 8.85 13.05
N THR A 24 11.48 9.79 13.27
CA THR A 24 11.01 10.74 12.25
C THR A 24 12.14 11.66 11.77
N LYS A 25 12.98 12.17 12.68
CA LYS A 25 14.19 12.94 12.34
C LYS A 25 15.13 12.13 11.47
N SER A 26 15.41 10.88 11.86
CA SER A 26 16.26 9.96 11.09
C SER A 26 15.70 9.73 9.68
N ALA A 27 14.38 9.58 9.56
CA ALA A 27 13.71 9.43 8.28
C ALA A 27 13.76 10.68 7.40
N LEU A 28 13.56 11.86 7.99
CA LEU A 28 13.64 13.13 7.28
C LEU A 28 15.09 13.48 6.88
N GLN A 29 16.08 13.14 7.70
CA GLN A 29 17.49 13.25 7.31
C GLN A 29 17.78 12.35 6.10
N ALA A 30 17.32 11.09 6.13
CA ALA A 30 17.43 10.18 4.99
C ALA A 30 16.69 10.71 3.75
N ALA A 31 15.55 11.38 3.92
CA ALA A 31 14.85 12.07 2.84
C ALA A 31 15.72 13.17 2.20
N LEU A 32 16.31 14.05 3.01
CA LEU A 32 17.15 15.16 2.55
C LEU A 32 18.40 14.70 1.77
N GLU A 33 18.90 13.48 2.05
CA GLU A 33 19.97 12.86 1.26
C GLU A 33 19.49 12.39 -0.13
N ALA A 34 18.24 11.94 -0.23
CA ALA A 34 17.68 11.35 -1.44
C ALA A 34 16.97 12.35 -2.37
N LEU A 35 16.55 13.50 -1.86
CA LEU A 35 15.81 14.50 -2.64
C LEU A 35 16.60 15.00 -3.84
N ALA A 36 15.89 15.18 -4.96
CA ALA A 36 16.49 15.63 -6.20
C ALA A 36 17.06 17.06 -6.09
N PRO A 37 18.13 17.35 -6.83
CA PRO A 37 18.62 18.73 -7.00
C PRO A 37 17.49 19.66 -7.46
N GLY A 38 17.39 20.84 -6.84
CA GLY A 38 16.36 21.84 -7.13
C GLY A 38 15.06 21.73 -6.34
N SER A 39 14.91 20.69 -5.52
CA SER A 39 13.73 20.51 -4.67
C SER A 39 13.65 21.59 -3.58
N LEU A 40 12.41 21.99 -3.29
CA LEU A 40 12.07 22.83 -2.16
C LEU A 40 11.57 21.96 -1.01
N PHE A 41 11.93 22.33 0.22
CA PHE A 41 11.53 21.62 1.43
C PHE A 41 10.90 22.58 2.45
N GLY A 42 9.76 22.20 2.99
CA GLY A 42 9.10 22.87 4.11
C GLY A 42 8.98 21.95 5.32
N LEU A 43 9.11 22.50 6.53
CA LEU A 43 8.93 21.77 7.78
C LEU A 43 7.79 22.40 8.58
N ALA A 44 6.70 21.65 8.72
CA ALA A 44 5.56 21.98 9.54
C ALA A 44 5.40 20.95 10.67
N THR A 45 4.83 21.39 11.77
CA THR A 45 4.51 20.55 12.92
C THR A 45 3.06 20.75 13.34
N PHE A 46 2.43 19.73 13.91
CA PHE A 46 1.06 19.83 14.40
C PHE A 46 0.89 19.17 15.77
N SER A 47 0.01 19.75 16.57
CA SER A 47 -0.55 19.24 17.83
C SER A 47 -1.87 19.97 18.08
N HIS A 48 -2.09 20.58 19.24
CA HIS A 48 -3.16 21.57 19.46
C HIS A 48 -2.84 22.93 18.79
N LYS A 49 -1.66 23.04 18.17
CA LYS A 49 -1.19 24.19 17.39
C LYS A 49 -0.42 23.70 16.17
N MET A 50 -0.41 24.51 15.14
CA MET A 50 0.39 24.30 13.94
C MET A 50 1.64 25.17 14.01
N GLY A 51 2.82 24.59 13.78
CA GLY A 51 4.10 25.30 13.76
C GLY A 51 4.70 25.31 12.35
N LEU A 52 5.08 26.49 11.86
CA LEU A 52 5.82 26.67 10.60
C LEU A 52 7.27 27.02 10.90
N TYR A 53 8.21 26.25 10.35
CA TYR A 53 9.64 26.51 10.52
C TYR A 53 10.18 27.38 9.39
N ASP A 54 10.79 28.51 9.75
CA ASP A 54 11.71 29.24 8.89
C ASP A 54 13.10 28.63 9.05
N VAL A 55 13.50 27.87 8.03
CA VAL A 55 14.79 27.18 7.95
C VAL A 55 15.77 27.88 7.01
N GLN A 56 15.39 29.03 6.44
CA GLN A 56 16.25 29.81 5.55
C GLN A 56 17.14 30.76 6.34
N GLY A 57 16.73 31.17 7.53
CA GLY A 57 17.54 31.98 8.46
C GLY A 57 18.76 31.23 9.03
N PRO A 58 19.71 31.96 9.67
CA PRO A 58 20.87 31.35 10.34
C PRO A 58 20.50 30.55 11.59
N ILE A 59 19.34 30.83 12.18
CA ILE A 59 18.77 30.15 13.34
C ILE A 59 17.35 29.75 12.95
N PRO A 60 16.94 28.49 13.17
CA PRO A 60 15.58 28.07 12.87
C PRO A 60 14.58 28.81 13.78
N VAL A 61 13.55 29.41 13.18
CA VAL A 61 12.48 30.11 13.90
C VAL A 61 11.17 29.41 13.63
N VAL A 62 10.38 29.15 14.68
CA VAL A 62 9.06 28.52 14.57
C VAL A 62 7.98 29.56 14.83
N LYS A 63 7.06 29.72 13.88
CA LYS A 63 5.84 30.51 14.07
C LYS A 63 4.67 29.57 14.34
N ASN A 64 3.98 29.77 15.45
CA ASN A 64 2.88 28.90 15.86
C ASN A 64 1.52 29.58 15.66
N VAL A 65 0.54 28.81 15.20
CA VAL A 65 -0.87 29.18 15.07
C VAL A 65 -1.68 28.18 15.88
N PHE A 66 -2.53 28.65 16.79
CA PHE A 66 -3.36 27.76 17.59
C PHE A 66 -4.53 27.22 16.77
N ILE A 67 -4.84 25.94 16.94
CA ILE A 67 -5.98 25.28 16.32
C ILE A 67 -7.18 25.46 17.25
N SER A 68 -8.35 25.81 16.69
CA SER A 68 -9.57 25.88 17.48
C SER A 68 -9.99 24.46 17.90
N PRO A 69 -10.45 24.24 19.15
CA PRO A 69 -11.01 22.95 19.56
C PRO A 69 -12.33 22.63 18.84
N ASP A 70 -12.97 23.61 18.20
CA ASP A 70 -14.26 23.42 17.54
C ASP A 70 -14.15 22.50 16.31
N THR A 71 -15.12 21.60 16.14
CA THR A 71 -15.17 20.63 15.03
C THR A 71 -15.45 21.24 13.66
N GLU A 72 -15.91 22.49 13.62
CA GLU A 72 -16.14 23.26 12.38
C GLU A 72 -15.04 24.31 12.14
N GLY A 73 -14.05 24.40 13.04
CA GLY A 73 -13.07 25.47 13.05
C GLY A 73 -12.02 25.34 11.95
N THR A 74 -11.87 26.42 11.17
CA THR A 74 -10.65 26.67 10.38
C THR A 74 -9.59 27.34 11.27
N LEU A 75 -8.35 27.46 10.77
CA LEU A 75 -7.35 28.26 11.48
C LEU A 75 -7.82 29.72 11.59
N PRO A 76 -7.60 30.38 12.74
CA PRO A 76 -8.03 31.76 12.95
C PRO A 76 -7.27 32.78 12.08
N ILE A 77 -6.10 32.39 11.56
CA ILE A 77 -5.22 33.20 10.72
C ILE A 77 -4.73 32.31 9.58
N GLU A 78 -4.78 32.81 8.35
CA GLU A 78 -4.25 32.12 7.18
C GLU A 78 -2.71 31.99 7.28
N LEU A 79 -2.17 30.87 6.79
CA LEU A 79 -0.73 30.60 6.93
C LEU A 79 0.14 31.59 6.16
N GLU A 80 -0.34 32.14 5.03
CA GLU A 80 0.38 33.15 4.24
C GLU A 80 0.61 34.45 5.04
N ASP A 81 -0.33 34.84 5.90
CA ASP A 81 -0.19 36.01 6.78
C ASP A 81 0.81 35.76 7.91
N VAL A 82 0.95 34.49 8.33
CA VAL A 82 1.89 34.08 9.37
C VAL A 82 3.31 34.00 8.82
N MET A 83 3.48 33.34 7.67
CA MET A 83 4.73 33.17 6.96
C MET A 83 4.44 33.10 5.45
N PRO A 84 5.03 33.95 4.60
CA PRO A 84 4.89 33.80 3.16
C PRO A 84 5.42 32.45 2.67
N LEU A 85 4.74 31.81 1.70
CA LEU A 85 5.10 30.47 1.22
C LEU A 85 6.55 30.35 0.74
N LEU A 86 7.09 31.39 0.08
CA LEU A 86 8.48 31.41 -0.36
C LEU A 86 9.50 31.50 0.78
N GLN A 87 9.09 31.98 1.96
CA GLN A 87 9.90 31.96 3.17
C GLN A 87 9.86 30.58 3.84
N PHE A 88 8.70 29.92 3.82
CA PHE A 88 8.53 28.56 4.33
C PHE A 88 9.30 27.51 3.51
N LEU A 89 9.29 27.63 2.18
CA LEU A 89 9.89 26.66 1.26
C LEU A 89 11.38 26.95 1.00
N ALA A 90 12.26 26.17 1.62
CA ALA A 90 13.71 26.31 1.50
C ALA A 90 14.31 25.45 0.38
N PRO A 91 15.24 25.96 -0.44
CA PRO A 91 15.96 25.14 -1.41
C PRO A 91 16.94 24.16 -0.73
N VAL A 92 16.70 22.86 -0.89
CA VAL A 92 17.45 21.79 -0.20
C VAL A 92 18.95 21.90 -0.47
N GLU A 93 19.36 22.15 -1.71
CA GLU A 93 20.78 22.26 -2.10
C GLU A 93 21.58 23.30 -1.29
N THR A 94 20.92 24.37 -0.83
CA THR A 94 21.57 25.50 -0.16
C THR A 94 21.30 25.55 1.34
N CYS A 95 20.19 24.95 1.78
CA CYS A 95 19.71 25.05 3.14
C CYS A 95 19.75 23.71 3.89
N LYS A 96 20.31 22.63 3.31
CA LYS A 96 20.34 21.29 3.92
C LYS A 96 20.77 21.29 5.38
N ASP A 97 21.95 21.87 5.68
CA ASP A 97 22.47 21.93 7.06
C ASP A 97 21.53 22.69 8.01
N ARG A 98 20.85 23.73 7.51
CA ARG A 98 19.88 24.52 8.29
C ARG A 98 18.59 23.76 8.53
N ILE A 99 18.12 23.01 7.54
CA ILE A 99 16.97 22.11 7.68
C ILE A 99 17.30 21.03 8.71
N THR A 100 18.47 20.40 8.62
CA THR A 100 18.92 19.41 9.62
C THR A 100 18.98 20.01 11.02
N ALA A 101 19.57 21.20 11.18
CA ALA A 101 19.58 21.90 12.46
C ALA A 101 18.17 22.20 12.99
N ALA A 102 17.21 22.51 12.11
CA ALA A 102 15.81 22.70 12.49
C ALA A 102 15.16 21.39 12.96
N LEU A 103 15.39 20.27 12.27
CA LEU A 103 14.92 18.94 12.67
C LEU A 103 15.44 18.58 14.08
N ASP A 104 16.68 18.93 14.39
CA ASP A 104 17.28 18.68 15.71
C ASP A 104 16.62 19.48 16.84
N THR A 105 15.82 20.52 16.53
CA THR A 105 15.04 21.28 17.52
C THR A 105 13.68 20.67 17.83
N LEU A 106 13.20 19.69 17.05
CA LEU A 106 11.90 19.04 17.28
C LEU A 106 11.89 18.35 18.65
N ARG A 107 10.90 18.69 19.48
CA ARG A 107 10.67 18.09 20.81
C ARG A 107 9.17 17.86 21.02
N PRO A 108 8.79 16.86 21.84
CA PRO A 108 7.40 16.65 22.20
C PRO A 108 6.80 17.90 22.84
N THR A 109 5.52 18.14 22.64
CA THR A 109 4.80 19.29 23.21
C THR A 109 4.92 19.30 24.74
N THR A 110 4.88 18.12 25.38
CA THR A 110 5.05 17.94 26.83
C THR A 110 6.43 18.35 27.36
N SER A 111 7.45 18.42 26.50
CA SER A 111 8.82 18.79 26.88
C SER A 111 9.01 20.31 27.01
N TRP A 112 8.21 21.11 26.30
CA TRP A 112 8.33 22.57 26.29
C TRP A 112 7.67 23.23 27.52
N GLU A 113 6.82 22.49 28.22
CA GLU A 113 5.96 23.00 29.30
C GLU A 113 6.58 22.88 30.70
N ARG A 114 7.68 22.13 30.87
CA ARG A 114 8.39 22.06 32.17
C ARG A 114 9.16 23.33 32.52
N THR A 115 9.33 24.26 31.57
CA THR A 115 10.14 25.47 31.74
C THR A 115 9.36 26.75 32.10
N THR A 116 8.03 26.74 32.12
CA THR A 116 7.24 27.89 32.60
C THR A 116 6.89 27.72 34.07
N GLY A 117 7.51 28.56 34.90
CA GLY A 117 7.54 28.45 36.35
C GLY A 117 6.18 28.46 37.05
N ALA A 118 6.22 27.95 38.29
CA ALA A 118 5.17 28.03 39.28
C ALA A 118 4.60 29.46 39.38
N GLY A 119 3.34 29.65 38.99
CA GLY A 119 2.60 30.85 39.30
C GLY A 119 1.57 31.24 38.24
N GLN A 120 0.36 30.73 38.43
CA GLN A 120 -0.97 31.32 38.18
C GLN A 120 -1.89 30.33 37.47
N GLY A 121 -2.90 29.88 38.24
CA GLY A 121 -3.88 28.92 37.79
C GLY A 121 -4.88 29.52 36.80
N LEU A 122 -5.13 28.77 35.74
CA LEU A 122 -6.46 28.54 35.20
C LEU A 122 -6.69 27.02 35.15
N GLU A 123 -7.91 26.61 35.46
CA GLU A 123 -8.34 25.22 35.58
C GLU A 123 -8.00 24.36 34.35
N GLY A 124 -7.35 23.21 34.60
CA GLY A 124 -7.80 21.90 34.11
C GLY A 124 -7.90 21.58 32.60
N VAL A 125 -7.47 22.43 31.67
CA VAL A 125 -7.41 22.05 30.25
C VAL A 125 -6.11 21.30 29.98
N LEU A 126 -6.20 19.99 29.73
CA LEU A 126 -5.14 19.23 29.08
C LEU A 126 -4.82 19.94 27.74
N MET A 127 -3.77 20.76 27.70
CA MET A 127 -3.21 21.38 26.49
C MET A 127 -2.51 20.29 25.66
N GLY A 128 -3.27 19.31 25.18
CA GLY A 128 -2.80 18.16 24.43
C GLY A 128 -3.87 17.76 23.42
N GLY A 129 -3.43 17.45 22.20
CA GLY A 129 -4.33 17.07 21.11
C GLY A 129 -3.59 17.00 19.78
N ARG A 130 -4.12 16.25 18.81
CA ARG A 130 -3.60 16.02 17.46
C ARG A 130 -4.55 16.64 16.47
N GLY A 131 -4.34 17.93 16.19
CA GLY A 131 -5.09 18.72 15.20
C GLY A 131 -4.72 18.40 13.74
N PHE A 132 -4.66 17.13 13.38
CA PHE A 132 -4.20 16.68 12.07
C PHE A 132 -5.07 17.20 10.92
N GLY A 133 -6.40 17.08 11.05
CA GLY A 133 -7.33 17.50 10.00
C GLY A 133 -7.18 18.97 9.63
N VAL A 134 -7.26 19.86 10.62
CA VAL A 134 -7.08 21.31 10.44
C VAL A 134 -5.67 21.64 9.90
N ALA A 135 -4.63 20.98 10.41
CA ALA A 135 -3.27 21.22 9.94
C ALA A 135 -3.08 20.83 8.46
N MET A 136 -3.63 19.69 8.04
CA MET A 136 -3.55 19.25 6.64
C MET A 136 -4.37 20.16 5.72
N GLU A 137 -5.58 20.53 6.12
CA GLU A 137 -6.40 21.47 5.36
C GLU A 137 -5.69 22.81 5.14
N ALA A 138 -5.11 23.36 6.20
CA ALA A 138 -4.35 24.61 6.14
C ALA A 138 -3.10 24.48 5.26
N LEU A 139 -2.33 23.39 5.38
CA LEU A 139 -1.16 23.14 4.53
C LEU A 139 -1.54 23.02 3.06
N VAL A 140 -2.58 22.27 2.74
CA VAL A 140 -3.05 22.08 1.36
C VAL A 140 -3.47 23.43 0.77
N LYS A 141 -4.27 24.22 1.50
CA LYS A 141 -4.69 25.56 1.07
C LYS A 141 -3.49 26.51 0.90
N TYR A 142 -2.54 26.47 1.82
CA TYR A 142 -1.33 27.28 1.79
C TYR A 142 -0.46 26.98 0.57
N ILE A 143 -0.24 25.70 0.25
CA ILE A 143 0.49 25.29 -0.96
C ILE A 143 -0.30 25.61 -2.23
N GLY A 144 -1.63 25.50 -2.19
CA GLY A 144 -2.53 25.79 -3.31
C GLY A 144 -2.83 27.29 -3.55
N SER A 145 -2.47 28.17 -2.61
CA SER A 145 -2.68 29.62 -2.69
C SER A 145 -1.89 30.28 -3.84
N GLU A 146 -2.32 31.48 -4.27
CA GLU A 146 -1.91 32.44 -5.35
C GLU A 146 -0.72 32.17 -6.34
N TYR A 147 0.12 31.18 -6.12
CA TYR A 147 1.31 30.83 -6.89
C TYR A 147 1.05 29.97 -8.14
N GLY A 148 -0.19 29.60 -8.44
CA GLY A 148 -0.59 28.89 -9.66
C GLY A 148 0.25 27.63 -9.95
N ASN A 149 0.55 27.36 -11.22
CA ASN A 149 1.33 26.18 -11.65
C ASN A 149 2.79 26.11 -11.12
N THR A 150 3.24 27.05 -10.28
CA THR A 150 4.63 27.14 -9.78
C THR A 150 4.98 26.00 -8.83
N PHE A 151 4.01 25.54 -8.03
CA PHE A 151 4.17 24.45 -7.05
C PHE A 151 3.26 23.25 -7.36
N ALA A 152 2.82 23.10 -8.62
CA ALA A 152 1.80 22.16 -9.11
C ALA A 152 2.05 20.66 -8.83
N LEU A 153 3.09 20.31 -8.08
CA LEU A 153 3.63 18.97 -7.88
C LEU A 153 4.18 18.87 -6.44
N ALA A 154 3.33 19.17 -5.45
CA ALA A 154 3.71 19.15 -4.04
C ALA A 154 3.39 17.81 -3.41
N ARG A 155 4.28 17.34 -2.53
CA ARG A 155 4.12 16.10 -1.78
C ARG A 155 4.30 16.36 -0.30
N VAL A 156 3.28 16.03 0.50
CA VAL A 156 3.27 16.19 1.95
C VAL A 156 3.54 14.84 2.60
N PHE A 157 4.57 14.77 3.45
CA PHE A 157 4.86 13.63 4.29
C PHE A 157 4.29 13.88 5.69
N ALA A 158 3.13 13.28 5.97
CA ALA A 158 2.49 13.36 7.27
C ALA A 158 2.97 12.22 8.18
N PHE A 159 3.68 12.55 9.26
CA PHE A 159 4.11 11.59 10.27
C PHE A 159 3.18 11.67 11.47
N MET A 160 2.55 10.54 11.81
CA MET A 160 1.55 10.46 12.87
C MET A 160 1.87 9.35 13.87
N SER A 161 1.70 9.65 15.16
CA SER A 161 1.92 8.69 16.25
C SER A 161 0.61 8.09 16.81
N GLY A 162 -0.54 8.63 16.39
CA GLY A 162 -1.84 8.22 16.88
C GLY A 162 -2.99 8.96 16.17
N PRO A 163 -4.24 8.70 16.58
CA PRO A 163 -5.44 9.22 15.95
C PRO A 163 -5.58 10.74 16.13
N PRO A 164 -6.12 11.46 15.13
CA PRO A 164 -6.55 12.84 15.30
C PRO A 164 -7.65 12.94 16.36
N ASP A 165 -7.43 13.70 17.41
CA ASP A 165 -8.32 13.81 18.57
C ASP A 165 -8.65 15.27 18.93
N TYR A 166 -8.35 16.21 18.03
CA TYR A 166 -8.52 17.65 18.28
C TYR A 166 -8.92 18.42 17.02
N GLY A 167 -9.94 19.28 17.13
CA GLY A 167 -10.41 20.16 16.06
C GLY A 167 -11.16 19.44 14.93
N ALA A 168 -11.33 20.10 13.79
CA ALA A 168 -12.00 19.52 12.63
C ALA A 168 -11.28 18.24 12.13
N GLY A 169 -12.06 17.19 11.85
CA GLY A 169 -11.55 15.88 11.46
C GLY A 169 -11.10 14.99 12.64
N GLN A 170 -11.38 15.37 13.89
CA GLN A 170 -11.16 14.49 15.05
C GLN A 170 -11.96 13.18 14.94
N LEU A 171 -11.39 12.09 15.46
CA LEU A 171 -11.93 10.72 15.42
C LEU A 171 -12.18 10.20 16.83
N ASP A 172 -13.21 9.36 17.00
CA ASP A 172 -13.50 8.72 18.28
C ASP A 172 -12.70 7.42 18.42
N THR A 173 -11.73 7.44 19.33
CA THR A 173 -10.82 6.32 19.61
C THR A 173 -11.45 5.29 20.54
N ARG A 174 -12.53 5.66 21.26
CA ARG A 174 -13.27 4.75 22.15
C ARG A 174 -14.05 3.71 21.35
N ARG A 175 -14.41 4.03 20.09
CA ARG A 175 -15.07 3.14 19.13
C ARG A 175 -14.42 1.77 19.10
N TYR A 176 -13.08 1.73 19.07
CA TYR A 176 -12.35 0.46 19.02
C TYR A 176 -12.59 -0.39 20.26
N GLY A 177 -12.41 0.16 21.46
CA GLY A 177 -12.62 -0.58 22.72
C GLY A 177 -14.06 -1.02 22.93
N GLU A 178 -15.04 -0.18 22.54
CA GLU A 178 -16.47 -0.48 22.65
C GLU A 178 -16.89 -1.62 21.71
N GLN A 179 -16.41 -1.60 20.47
CA GLN A 179 -16.71 -2.62 19.47
C GLN A 179 -15.95 -3.93 19.72
N TYR A 180 -14.73 -3.86 20.26
CA TYR A 180 -14.00 -5.05 20.71
C TYR A 180 -14.71 -5.75 21.89
N ALA A 181 -15.40 -4.97 22.73
CA ALA A 181 -16.13 -5.48 23.89
C ALA A 181 -17.57 -5.92 23.55
N SER A 182 -18.11 -5.53 22.40
CA SER A 182 -19.48 -5.86 22.00
C SER A 182 -19.53 -7.29 21.43
N LYS A 183 -20.37 -8.15 22.02
CA LYS A 183 -20.53 -9.54 21.57
C LYS A 183 -21.60 -9.71 20.49
N GLY A 184 -22.13 -8.62 19.94
CA GLY A 184 -23.37 -8.63 19.15
C GLY A 184 -23.31 -7.92 17.80
N GLU A 185 -22.34 -7.03 17.57
CA GLU A 185 -22.12 -6.42 16.27
C GLU A 185 -20.88 -7.06 15.63
N ASP A 186 -20.94 -7.31 14.32
CA ASP A 186 -19.78 -7.69 13.54
C ASP A 186 -18.78 -6.52 13.58
N ALA A 187 -17.72 -6.68 14.39
CA ALA A 187 -16.70 -5.64 14.60
C ALA A 187 -16.05 -5.20 13.29
N ASP A 188 -15.95 -6.08 12.27
CA ASP A 188 -15.40 -5.69 10.97
C ASP A 188 -16.39 -4.77 10.22
N ARG A 189 -17.70 -5.04 10.26
CA ARG A 189 -18.72 -4.10 9.74
C ARG A 189 -18.74 -2.77 10.48
N ALA A 190 -18.31 -2.80 11.74
CA ALA A 190 -18.35 -1.65 12.62
C ALA A 190 -17.06 -0.81 12.57
N LEU A 191 -15.89 -1.36 12.20
CA LEU A 191 -14.58 -0.68 12.18
C LEU A 191 -14.05 -0.36 10.76
N LEU A 192 -14.49 -1.07 9.73
CA LEU A 192 -14.03 -0.85 8.35
C LEU A 192 -14.53 0.47 7.71
N PRO A 193 -15.78 0.91 7.95
CA PRO A 193 -16.26 2.18 7.42
C PRO A 193 -15.62 3.37 8.14
N GLU A 194 -15.37 4.43 7.38
CA GLU A 194 -14.93 5.73 7.92
C GLU A 194 -15.90 6.27 8.98
N GLN A 195 -15.35 6.99 9.96
CA GLN A 195 -16.14 7.72 10.95
C GLN A 195 -16.67 9.04 10.40
N THR A 196 -15.98 9.62 9.41
CA THR A 196 -16.25 10.96 8.90
C THR A 196 -15.87 11.09 7.43
N PRO A 197 -16.66 11.82 6.61
CA PRO A 197 -16.30 12.13 5.22
C PRO A 197 -15.17 13.17 5.11
N PHE A 198 -14.79 13.83 6.21
CA PHE A 198 -13.85 14.97 6.22
C PHE A 198 -12.56 14.70 5.43
N TYR A 199 -11.93 13.54 5.61
CA TYR A 199 -10.65 13.22 4.95
C TYR A 199 -10.80 12.93 3.46
N LYS A 200 -11.99 12.49 3.02
CA LYS A 200 -12.34 12.32 1.62
C LYS A 200 -12.54 13.68 0.94
N ASP A 201 -13.29 14.57 1.59
CA ASP A 201 -13.49 15.94 1.11
C ASP A 201 -12.16 16.70 1.05
N LEU A 202 -11.30 16.52 2.05
CA LEU A 202 -9.96 17.09 2.06
C LEU A 202 -9.07 16.53 0.94
N ALA A 203 -9.22 15.26 0.57
CA ALA A 203 -8.50 14.69 -0.56
C ALA A 203 -8.88 15.39 -1.88
N VAL A 204 -10.17 15.72 -2.07
CA VAL A 204 -10.64 16.49 -3.23
C VAL A 204 -9.97 17.87 -3.28
N VAL A 205 -9.89 18.56 -2.13
CA VAL A 205 -9.20 19.85 -2.02
C VAL A 205 -7.71 19.70 -2.34
N ALA A 206 -7.06 18.64 -1.85
CA ALA A 206 -5.66 18.34 -2.14
C ALA A 206 -5.40 18.10 -3.63
N VAL A 207 -6.26 17.34 -4.30
CA VAL A 207 -6.17 17.11 -5.76
C VAL A 207 -6.33 18.41 -6.53
N GLN A 208 -7.29 19.26 -6.17
CA GLN A 208 -7.48 20.58 -6.82
C GLN A 208 -6.25 21.48 -6.64
N ALA A 209 -5.57 21.38 -5.51
CA ALA A 209 -4.32 22.10 -5.22
C ALA A 209 -3.07 21.44 -5.85
N GLY A 210 -3.19 20.25 -6.45
CA GLY A 210 -2.04 19.49 -6.97
C GLY A 210 -1.10 18.97 -5.86
N VAL A 211 -1.66 18.71 -4.68
CA VAL A 211 -0.97 18.23 -3.48
C VAL A 211 -1.27 16.75 -3.24
N CYS A 212 -0.21 15.95 -3.19
CA CYS A 212 -0.27 14.54 -2.80
C CYS A 212 0.10 14.40 -1.32
N VAL A 213 -0.61 13.56 -0.56
CA VAL A 213 -0.34 13.34 0.87
C VAL A 213 0.03 11.87 1.11
N ASP A 214 1.23 11.63 1.63
CA ASP A 214 1.62 10.34 2.18
C ASP A 214 1.45 10.35 3.69
N ILE A 215 0.91 9.27 4.24
CA ILE A 215 0.73 9.10 5.69
C ILE A 215 1.69 8.02 6.18
N PHE A 216 2.59 8.41 7.08
CA PHE A 216 3.50 7.53 7.80
C PHE A 216 2.99 7.37 9.24
N ALA A 217 2.18 6.34 9.47
CA ALA A 217 1.70 5.99 10.80
C ALA A 217 2.78 5.17 11.52
N VAL A 218 3.35 5.73 12.59
CA VAL A 218 4.36 5.06 13.42
C VAL A 218 3.76 4.86 14.80
N THR A 219 3.07 3.75 14.97
CA THR A 219 2.26 3.49 16.17
C THR A 219 1.86 2.03 16.26
N ASN A 220 1.70 1.55 17.48
CA ASN A 220 1.07 0.26 17.82
C ASN A 220 -0.35 0.45 18.41
N GLU A 221 -0.84 1.68 18.51
CA GLU A 221 -2.16 2.02 19.02
C GLU A 221 -3.17 2.20 17.88
N TYR A 222 -4.46 2.07 18.22
CA TYR A 222 -5.54 2.32 17.27
C TYR A 222 -5.58 3.79 16.84
N THR A 223 -5.50 4.03 15.53
CA THR A 223 -5.40 5.34 14.87
C THR A 223 -6.57 5.62 13.92
N ASP A 224 -7.43 4.63 13.66
CA ASP A 224 -8.55 4.73 12.72
C ASP A 224 -8.09 5.06 11.30
N LEU A 225 -7.14 4.28 10.78
CA LEU A 225 -6.64 4.40 9.41
C LEU A 225 -7.77 4.23 8.38
N ALA A 226 -8.88 3.59 8.75
CA ALA A 226 -10.09 3.48 7.93
C ALA A 226 -10.58 4.84 7.43
N SER A 227 -10.56 5.88 8.27
CA SER A 227 -10.92 7.25 7.89
C SER A 227 -9.77 7.99 7.21
N LEU A 228 -8.53 7.79 7.67
CA LEU A 228 -7.37 8.55 7.17
C LEU A 228 -6.89 8.12 5.79
N LYS A 229 -7.13 6.86 5.40
CA LYS A 229 -6.65 6.29 4.14
C LYS A 229 -7.11 7.08 2.91
N PHE A 230 -8.30 7.68 2.96
CA PHE A 230 -8.88 8.43 1.84
C PHE A 230 -8.04 9.65 1.47
N LEU A 231 -7.55 10.40 2.46
CA LEU A 231 -6.66 11.54 2.20
C LEU A 231 -5.42 11.12 1.41
N SER A 232 -4.85 9.97 1.75
CA SER A 232 -3.66 9.48 1.06
C SER A 232 -3.98 8.86 -0.30
N ILE A 233 -4.88 7.89 -0.37
CA ILE A 233 -5.18 7.15 -1.60
C ILE A 233 -5.79 8.06 -2.67
N GLU A 234 -6.79 8.89 -2.33
CA GLU A 234 -7.49 9.70 -3.32
C GLU A 234 -6.66 10.90 -3.79
N SER A 235 -5.70 11.38 -2.98
CA SER A 235 -4.69 12.36 -3.43
C SER A 235 -3.53 11.71 -4.20
N GLY A 236 -3.54 10.39 -4.42
CA GLY A 236 -2.51 9.66 -5.15
C GLY A 236 -1.22 9.41 -4.36
N GLY A 237 -1.28 9.52 -3.04
CA GLY A 237 -0.19 9.20 -2.12
C GLY A 237 -0.18 7.73 -1.66
N SER A 238 0.60 7.47 -0.61
CA SER A 238 0.74 6.15 0.00
C SER A 238 0.61 6.19 1.52
N LEU A 239 -0.01 5.14 2.07
CA LEU A 239 -0.13 4.92 3.50
C LEU A 239 0.88 3.84 3.93
N PHE A 240 1.70 4.17 4.92
CA PHE A 240 2.69 3.28 5.53
C PHE A 240 2.40 3.10 7.01
N LEU A 241 2.54 1.88 7.51
CA LEU A 241 2.36 1.54 8.92
C LEU A 241 3.63 0.90 9.49
N TYR A 242 4.16 1.51 10.54
CA TYR A 242 5.31 1.02 11.30
C TYR A 242 4.88 0.80 12.75
N SER A 243 4.77 -0.45 13.17
CA SER A 243 4.25 -0.82 14.49
C SER A 243 5.26 -0.67 15.64
N SER A 244 6.51 -0.33 15.34
CA SER A 244 7.59 -0.21 16.32
C SER A 244 8.57 0.88 15.88
N THR A 245 9.09 1.63 16.84
CA THR A 245 10.16 2.60 16.67
C THR A 245 11.53 1.94 16.54
N ASP A 246 11.80 0.89 17.32
CA ASP A 246 13.09 0.20 17.38
C ASP A 246 13.42 -0.61 16.11
N ASP A 247 12.43 -1.34 15.59
CA ASP A 247 12.57 -2.26 14.46
C ASP A 247 12.13 -1.64 13.11
N SER A 248 12.08 -0.31 13.03
CA SER A 248 11.50 0.39 11.88
C SER A 248 12.45 0.49 10.68
N THR A 249 11.91 0.21 9.49
CA THR A 249 12.60 0.46 8.21
C THR A 249 12.33 1.85 7.64
N LEU A 250 11.59 2.71 8.35
CA LEU A 250 11.11 4.00 7.84
C LEU A 250 12.21 4.87 7.20
N PRO A 251 13.40 5.08 7.80
CA PRO A 251 14.44 5.89 7.15
C PRO A 251 14.94 5.29 5.84
N GLN A 252 15.07 3.95 5.80
CA GLN A 252 15.50 3.24 4.60
C GLN A 252 14.44 3.32 3.50
N ASP A 253 13.16 3.16 3.87
CA ASP A 253 12.03 3.28 2.94
C ASP A 253 11.93 4.69 2.38
N MET A 254 12.06 5.72 3.22
CA MET A 254 12.05 7.12 2.81
C MET A 254 13.16 7.44 1.82
N TYR A 255 14.40 7.03 2.12
CA TYR A 255 15.54 7.21 1.22
C TYR A 255 15.29 6.52 -0.13
N ARG A 256 14.85 5.27 -0.10
CA ARG A 256 14.62 4.47 -1.31
C ARG A 256 13.46 4.98 -2.13
N MET A 257 12.38 5.42 -1.49
CA MET A 257 11.25 6.06 -2.14
C MET A 257 11.75 7.27 -2.92
N LEU A 258 12.43 8.22 -2.27
CA LEU A 258 12.83 9.48 -2.90
C LEU A 258 14.00 9.35 -3.88
N SER A 259 14.80 8.29 -3.78
CA SER A 259 15.87 7.99 -4.74
C SER A 259 15.35 7.49 -6.09
N ARG A 260 14.07 7.16 -6.21
CA ARG A 260 13.47 6.66 -7.46
C ARG A 260 13.07 7.81 -8.38
N PRO A 261 13.02 7.58 -9.70
CA PRO A 261 12.45 8.54 -10.63
C PRO A 261 10.94 8.67 -10.41
N TYR A 262 10.47 9.89 -10.15
CA TYR A 262 9.04 10.20 -10.04
C TYR A 262 8.49 10.88 -11.29
N ALA A 263 7.27 10.49 -11.63
CA ALA A 263 6.40 11.18 -12.57
C ALA A 263 5.42 12.06 -11.79
N PHE A 264 5.15 13.26 -12.30
CA PHE A 264 4.29 14.25 -11.65
C PHE A 264 3.24 14.84 -12.60
N GLY A 265 2.11 15.27 -12.03
CA GLY A 265 1.00 15.90 -12.75
C GLY A 265 0.48 15.01 -13.86
N CYS A 266 0.35 13.72 -13.56
CA CYS A 266 0.13 12.67 -14.52
C CYS A 266 -1.36 12.59 -14.92
N ILE A 267 -1.61 12.34 -16.20
CA ILE A 267 -2.93 12.10 -16.76
C ILE A 267 -2.90 10.76 -17.47
N LEU A 268 -3.73 9.83 -17.02
CA LEU A 268 -3.87 8.49 -17.59
C LEU A 268 -5.22 8.39 -18.31
N ARG A 269 -5.19 8.03 -19.59
CA ARG A 269 -6.41 7.81 -20.38
C ARG A 269 -6.38 6.45 -21.06
N LEU A 270 -7.46 5.69 -20.87
CA LEU A 270 -7.71 4.45 -21.58
C LEU A 270 -8.62 4.71 -22.78
N ARG A 271 -8.33 4.06 -23.90
CA ARG A 271 -9.18 4.04 -25.09
C ARG A 271 -9.31 2.61 -25.56
N THR A 272 -10.53 2.18 -25.82
CA THR A 272 -10.85 0.84 -26.32
C THR A 272 -11.43 0.94 -27.71
N SER A 273 -11.43 -0.17 -28.44
CA SER A 273 -12.25 -0.34 -29.63
C SER A 273 -13.75 -0.44 -29.24
N SER A 274 -14.66 -0.38 -30.20
CA SER A 274 -16.10 -0.21 -29.95
C SER A 274 -16.78 -1.41 -29.30
N GLU A 275 -16.10 -2.56 -29.24
CA GLU A 275 -16.65 -3.81 -28.74
C GLU A 275 -16.68 -3.92 -27.22
N PHE A 276 -15.80 -3.19 -26.53
CA PHE A 276 -15.69 -3.21 -25.07
C PHE A 276 -15.32 -1.84 -24.53
N LYS A 277 -15.62 -1.59 -23.26
CA LYS A 277 -15.30 -0.34 -22.57
C LYS A 277 -14.72 -0.64 -21.19
N PRO A 278 -13.92 0.27 -20.60
CA PRO A 278 -13.54 0.14 -19.20
C PRO A 278 -14.81 0.10 -18.33
N GLY A 279 -14.85 -0.83 -17.38
CA GLY A 279 -15.89 -0.92 -16.35
C GLY A 279 -15.44 -0.11 -15.14
N HIS A 280 -14.89 -0.80 -14.15
CA HIS A 280 -14.30 -0.23 -12.96
C HIS A 280 -12.79 0.01 -13.13
N SER A 281 -12.32 1.06 -12.48
CA SER A 281 -10.90 1.41 -12.40
C SER A 281 -10.46 1.40 -10.95
N TYR A 282 -9.33 0.75 -10.67
CA TYR A 282 -8.78 0.57 -9.35
C TYR A 282 -7.34 1.08 -9.27
N GLY A 283 -7.02 1.77 -8.18
CA GLY A 283 -5.70 2.31 -7.92
C GLY A 283 -5.77 3.67 -7.24
N HIS A 284 -4.61 4.24 -6.92
CA HIS A 284 -4.51 5.50 -6.17
C HIS A 284 -4.48 6.66 -7.17
N PHE A 285 -5.65 7.16 -7.54
CA PHE A 285 -5.84 8.27 -8.46
C PHE A 285 -7.18 8.96 -8.22
N PHE A 286 -7.35 10.12 -8.84
CA PHE A 286 -8.59 10.87 -8.86
C PHE A 286 -9.26 10.85 -10.25
N PRO A 287 -10.52 10.42 -10.38
CA PRO A 287 -11.26 10.49 -11.64
C PRO A 287 -11.48 11.91 -12.13
N ASP A 288 -11.28 12.13 -13.44
CA ASP A 288 -11.59 13.42 -14.06
C ASP A 288 -13.12 13.66 -14.01
N PRO A 289 -13.58 14.82 -13.49
CA PRO A 289 -15.00 15.09 -13.33
C PRO A 289 -15.72 15.41 -14.66
N HIS A 290 -14.98 15.70 -15.74
CA HIS A 290 -15.53 16.08 -17.04
C HIS A 290 -15.34 15.00 -18.10
N TYR A 291 -14.29 14.18 -18.00
CA TYR A 291 -13.93 13.20 -19.03
C TYR A 291 -13.92 11.77 -18.49
N GLU A 292 -14.85 10.95 -18.99
CA GLU A 292 -14.85 9.52 -18.71
C GLU A 292 -13.53 8.86 -19.12
N ASN A 293 -13.11 7.86 -18.32
CA ASN A 293 -11.89 7.07 -18.53
C ASN A 293 -10.59 7.91 -18.52
N VAL A 294 -10.61 9.06 -17.86
CA VAL A 294 -9.43 9.89 -17.59
C VAL A 294 -9.20 9.93 -16.08
N GLN A 295 -7.97 9.65 -15.67
CA GLN A 295 -7.55 9.64 -14.28
C GLN A 295 -6.39 10.64 -14.07
N HIS A 296 -6.49 11.42 -13.00
CA HIS A 296 -5.44 12.33 -12.53
C HIS A 296 -4.62 11.66 -11.43
N ILE A 297 -3.31 11.70 -11.60
CA ILE A 297 -2.34 11.13 -10.66
C ILE A 297 -1.33 12.23 -10.34
N ILE A 298 -1.33 12.72 -9.10
CA ILE A 298 -0.48 13.87 -8.73
C ILE A 298 1.00 13.50 -8.83
N CYS A 299 1.38 12.34 -8.30
CA CYS A 299 2.69 11.77 -8.53
C CYS A 299 2.66 10.24 -8.47
N CYS A 300 3.59 9.59 -9.15
CA CYS A 300 3.78 8.15 -9.05
C CYS A 300 5.22 7.74 -9.38
N ASP A 301 5.66 6.60 -8.85
CA ASP A 301 6.93 5.98 -9.17
C ASP A 301 6.74 4.77 -10.10
N SER A 302 7.81 3.98 -10.29
CA SER A 302 7.79 2.80 -11.14
C SER A 302 6.98 1.62 -10.58
N PHE A 303 6.59 1.64 -9.30
CA PHE A 303 5.82 0.57 -8.66
C PHE A 303 4.32 0.80 -8.68
N ALA A 304 3.87 2.02 -9.02
CA ALA A 304 2.46 2.34 -9.08
C ALA A 304 1.72 1.46 -10.10
N THR A 305 0.69 0.77 -9.63
CA THR A 305 -0.16 -0.12 -10.43
C THR A 305 -1.59 0.39 -10.48
N TYR A 306 -2.19 0.30 -11.66
CA TYR A 306 -3.58 0.68 -11.91
C TYR A 306 -4.28 -0.47 -12.62
N ALA A 307 -5.33 -1.00 -12.02
CA ALA A 307 -6.08 -2.14 -12.54
C ALA A 307 -7.42 -1.69 -13.11
N TYR A 308 -7.87 -2.36 -14.16
CA TYR A 308 -9.13 -2.05 -14.85
C TYR A 308 -9.83 -3.36 -15.20
N ASP A 309 -11.14 -3.42 -14.95
CA ASP A 309 -11.99 -4.42 -15.58
C ASP A 309 -12.73 -3.80 -16.79
N PHE A 310 -13.35 -4.66 -17.60
CA PHE A 310 -13.95 -4.25 -18.87
C PHE A 310 -15.32 -4.89 -19.05
N ASP A 311 -16.24 -4.11 -19.60
CA ASP A 311 -17.57 -4.55 -19.97
C ASP A 311 -17.69 -4.74 -21.48
N PHE A 312 -18.35 -5.82 -21.89
CA PHE A 312 -18.73 -6.02 -23.28
C PHE A 312 -19.82 -5.03 -23.69
N THR A 313 -19.59 -4.32 -24.78
CA THR A 313 -20.52 -3.34 -25.35
C THR A 313 -21.17 -3.86 -26.63
N SER A 314 -20.41 -4.53 -27.49
CA SER A 314 -20.91 -5.11 -28.74
C SER A 314 -20.19 -6.41 -29.09
N THR A 315 -20.92 -7.35 -29.67
CA THR A 315 -20.37 -8.63 -30.17
C THR A 315 -19.82 -8.53 -31.59
N THR A 316 -20.04 -7.41 -32.29
CA THR A 316 -19.77 -7.27 -33.74
C THR A 316 -18.29 -7.46 -34.11
N GLY A 317 -17.37 -6.90 -33.32
CA GLY A 317 -15.92 -6.99 -33.57
C GLY A 317 -15.25 -8.20 -32.91
N PHE A 318 -15.98 -9.02 -32.16
CA PHE A 318 -15.49 -10.33 -31.70
C PHE A 318 -15.78 -11.46 -32.71
N SER A 319 -16.40 -11.15 -33.86
CA SER A 319 -16.77 -12.16 -34.85
C SER A 319 -15.57 -12.76 -35.57
N ARG A 320 -15.70 -14.01 -36.03
CA ARG A 320 -14.64 -14.74 -36.76
C ARG A 320 -14.22 -14.08 -38.08
N TYR A 321 -15.04 -13.17 -38.60
CA TYR A 321 -14.83 -12.46 -39.85
C TYR A 321 -14.54 -10.96 -39.65
N ALA A 322 -14.38 -10.52 -38.39
CA ALA A 322 -13.98 -9.15 -38.11
C ALA A 322 -12.59 -8.90 -38.70
N SER A 323 -12.48 -7.86 -39.52
CA SER A 323 -11.22 -7.46 -40.15
C SER A 323 -10.23 -6.86 -39.15
N GLU A 324 -10.74 -6.36 -38.02
CA GLU A 324 -9.97 -5.65 -36.99
C GLU A 324 -10.11 -6.40 -35.67
N GLN A 325 -8.99 -6.64 -34.99
CA GLN A 325 -9.00 -7.24 -33.65
C GLN A 325 -9.20 -6.15 -32.59
N PRO A 326 -9.82 -6.47 -31.44
CA PRO A 326 -10.00 -5.53 -30.33
C PRO A 326 -8.69 -4.87 -29.89
N VAL A 327 -8.73 -3.55 -29.67
CA VAL A 327 -7.55 -2.75 -29.32
C VAL A 327 -7.77 -2.01 -28.02
N LEU A 328 -6.75 -2.02 -27.16
CA LEU A 328 -6.62 -1.13 -26.00
C LEU A 328 -5.44 -0.19 -26.23
N GLN A 329 -5.66 1.11 -26.11
CA GLN A 329 -4.62 2.12 -26.09
C GLN A 329 -4.59 2.80 -24.72
N ILE A 330 -3.42 2.76 -24.09
CA ILE A 330 -3.11 3.45 -22.85
C ILE A 330 -2.26 4.66 -23.20
N ALA A 331 -2.76 5.86 -22.88
CA ALA A 331 -2.04 7.12 -23.04
C ALA A 331 -1.75 7.71 -21.65
N PHE A 332 -0.47 7.87 -21.33
CA PHE A 332 0.00 8.34 -20.04
C PHE A 332 0.88 9.58 -20.23
N GLN A 333 0.35 10.75 -19.88
CA GLN A 333 1.05 12.02 -19.95
C GLN A 333 1.60 12.38 -18.56
N TYR A 334 2.85 12.81 -18.45
CA TYR A 334 3.46 13.12 -17.16
C TYR A 334 4.62 14.10 -17.29
N THR A 335 5.00 14.73 -16.18
CA THR A 335 6.20 15.56 -16.06
C THR A 335 7.26 14.80 -15.28
N VAL A 336 8.52 14.85 -15.72
CA VAL A 336 9.65 14.26 -14.99
C VAL A 336 10.77 15.27 -14.83
N VAL A 337 11.47 15.20 -13.70
CA VAL A 337 12.70 15.95 -13.44
C VAL A 337 13.85 15.21 -14.12
N VAL A 338 14.51 15.86 -15.09
CA VAL A 338 15.65 15.26 -15.80
C VAL A 338 16.96 15.74 -15.17
N PRO A 339 17.81 14.82 -14.69
CA PRO A 339 19.14 15.17 -14.17
C PRO A 339 20.02 15.84 -15.25
N PRO A 340 21.00 16.66 -14.85
CA PRO A 340 21.86 17.36 -15.80
C PRO A 340 22.71 16.45 -16.70
N GLU A 341 23.01 15.22 -16.27
CA GLU A 341 23.96 14.33 -16.97
C GLU A 341 23.43 13.80 -18.31
N GLU A 342 22.11 13.65 -18.47
CA GLU A 342 21.47 13.32 -19.75
C GLU A 342 21.58 14.45 -20.80
N LEU A 343 22.00 15.66 -20.40
CA LEU A 343 22.18 16.81 -21.32
C LEU A 343 23.52 16.76 -22.07
N SER A 344 24.45 15.89 -21.67
CA SER A 344 25.79 15.78 -22.29
C SER A 344 25.78 15.25 -23.74
N ALA A 345 24.66 14.71 -24.22
CA ALA A 345 24.47 14.34 -25.63
C ALA A 345 24.14 15.55 -26.55
N SER A 346 23.78 16.71 -25.99
CA SER A 346 23.46 17.93 -26.77
C SER A 346 24.51 18.99 -26.48
N ARG A 347 25.51 19.09 -27.35
CA ARG A 347 26.63 20.04 -27.23
C ARG A 347 26.15 21.49 -27.25
N LEU A 348 26.84 22.31 -26.44
CA LEU A 348 26.85 23.79 -26.35
C LEU A 348 25.87 24.45 -25.36
N VAL A 349 26.09 24.30 -24.05
CA VAL A 349 25.85 25.39 -23.09
C VAL A 349 26.90 25.38 -21.97
N SER A 350 27.41 26.56 -21.67
CA SER A 350 28.39 26.93 -20.63
C SER A 350 28.12 26.35 -19.24
N ALA A 351 29.19 26.14 -18.48
CA ALA A 351 29.23 25.68 -17.09
C ALA A 351 28.51 26.65 -16.13
N SER A 352 27.18 26.57 -16.06
CA SER A 352 26.39 27.06 -14.94
C SER A 352 25.83 25.87 -14.17
N ARG A 353 26.13 25.82 -12.86
CA ARG A 353 25.73 24.83 -11.86
C ARG A 353 24.33 24.21 -12.11
N GLY A 354 24.24 22.88 -12.09
CA GLY A 354 23.11 22.07 -11.62
C GLY A 354 21.69 22.40 -12.11
N LYS A 355 21.48 22.82 -13.36
CA LYS A 355 20.11 23.09 -13.84
C LYS A 355 19.36 21.77 -14.12
N HIS A 356 18.51 21.37 -13.19
CA HIS A 356 17.45 20.39 -13.43
C HIS A 356 16.44 20.96 -14.44
N LEU A 357 15.94 20.13 -15.35
CA LEU A 357 14.94 20.51 -16.34
C LEU A 357 13.69 19.64 -16.19
N LEU A 358 12.54 20.28 -16.10
CA LEU A 358 11.26 19.57 -16.19
C LEU A 358 10.95 19.27 -17.65
N LYS A 359 10.66 18.01 -17.98
CA LYS A 359 10.18 17.60 -19.30
C LYS A 359 8.80 16.97 -19.18
N ARG A 360 7.84 17.50 -19.94
CA ARG A 360 6.53 16.85 -20.16
C ARG A 360 6.72 15.74 -21.20
N ARG A 361 6.28 14.53 -20.89
CA ARG A 361 6.36 13.33 -21.74
C ARG A 361 4.96 12.74 -21.93
N LEU A 362 4.77 12.04 -23.05
CA LEU A 362 3.60 11.23 -23.34
C LEU A 362 4.08 9.81 -23.67
N ARG A 363 3.67 8.84 -22.88
CA ARG A 363 3.89 7.41 -23.12
C ARG A 363 2.61 6.82 -23.68
N ILE A 364 2.71 6.12 -24.80
CA ILE A 364 1.58 5.43 -25.42
C ILE A 364 1.92 3.95 -25.50
N ARG A 365 1.00 3.10 -25.04
CA ARG A 365 1.04 1.65 -25.23
C ARG A 365 -0.23 1.22 -25.92
N THR A 366 -0.10 0.57 -27.08
CA THR A 366 -1.23 -0.01 -27.81
C THR A 366 -1.09 -1.52 -27.79
N LEU A 367 -2.16 -2.18 -27.36
CA LEU A 367 -2.28 -3.62 -27.23
C LEU A 367 -3.42 -4.08 -28.12
N GLN A 368 -3.21 -5.17 -28.82
CA GLN A 368 -4.21 -5.82 -29.65
C GLN A 368 -4.47 -7.21 -29.08
N PHE A 369 -5.73 -7.57 -28.91
CA PHE A 369 -6.13 -8.82 -28.27
C PHE A 369 -6.76 -9.79 -29.27
N GLY A 370 -6.35 -11.05 -29.21
CA GLY A 370 -7.01 -12.13 -29.93
C GLY A 370 -8.39 -12.44 -29.35
N THR A 371 -9.27 -13.00 -30.18
CA THR A 371 -10.61 -13.42 -29.76
C THR A 371 -10.67 -14.93 -29.68
N ALA A 372 -11.03 -15.46 -28.50
CA ALA A 372 -11.14 -16.90 -28.28
C ALA A 372 -12.31 -17.48 -29.10
N ARG A 373 -12.09 -18.64 -29.75
CA ARG A 373 -13.10 -19.29 -30.61
C ARG A 373 -13.95 -20.32 -29.88
N ASN A 374 -13.48 -20.75 -28.73
CA ASN A 374 -14.07 -21.73 -27.84
C ASN A 374 -13.59 -21.45 -26.41
N MET A 375 -14.23 -22.08 -25.43
CA MET A 375 -13.94 -21.84 -24.02
C MET A 375 -12.53 -22.31 -23.61
N ASN A 376 -12.00 -23.35 -24.25
CA ASN A 376 -10.65 -23.85 -23.94
C ASN A 376 -9.58 -22.81 -24.29
N GLU A 377 -9.67 -22.19 -25.48
CA GLU A 377 -8.79 -21.08 -25.86
C GLU A 377 -8.90 -19.89 -24.90
N LEU A 378 -10.08 -19.64 -24.33
CA LEU A 378 -10.26 -18.61 -23.31
C LEU A 378 -9.51 -18.98 -22.03
N TYR A 379 -9.72 -20.19 -21.49
CA TYR A 379 -9.06 -20.65 -20.28
C TYR A 379 -7.54 -20.73 -20.41
N ASP A 380 -7.04 -21.17 -21.57
CA ASP A 380 -5.60 -21.25 -21.87
C ASP A 380 -4.92 -19.87 -21.95
N SER A 381 -5.72 -18.79 -22.08
CA SER A 381 -5.23 -17.40 -22.15
C SER A 381 -5.27 -16.67 -20.80
N VAL A 382 -5.77 -17.30 -19.74
CA VAL A 382 -5.90 -16.67 -18.42
C VAL A 382 -4.53 -16.42 -17.80
N ASP A 383 -4.35 -15.23 -17.24
CA ASP A 383 -3.25 -14.89 -16.34
C ASP A 383 -3.74 -14.93 -14.88
N PRO A 384 -3.30 -15.91 -14.06
CA PRO A 384 -3.76 -16.05 -12.69
C PRO A 384 -3.37 -14.87 -11.79
N GLU A 385 -2.27 -14.17 -12.05
CA GLU A 385 -1.84 -13.01 -11.25
C GLU A 385 -2.72 -11.80 -11.55
N ALA A 386 -3.11 -11.60 -12.81
CA ALA A 386 -4.06 -10.55 -13.18
C ALA A 386 -5.45 -10.82 -12.59
N VAL A 387 -5.91 -12.07 -12.61
CA VAL A 387 -7.18 -12.48 -11.97
C VAL A 387 -7.13 -12.21 -10.47
N LEU A 388 -6.05 -12.61 -9.79
CA LEU A 388 -5.87 -12.33 -8.36
C LEU A 388 -5.92 -10.84 -8.07
N SER A 389 -5.28 -10.01 -8.90
CA SER A 389 -5.27 -8.55 -8.72
C SER A 389 -6.68 -7.96 -8.74
N ILE A 390 -7.49 -8.35 -9.72
CA ILE A 390 -8.89 -7.89 -9.81
C ILE A 390 -9.74 -8.43 -8.65
N LEU A 391 -9.56 -9.69 -8.27
CA LEU A 391 -10.30 -10.27 -7.14
C LEU A 391 -9.99 -9.55 -5.83
N VAL A 392 -8.72 -9.26 -5.54
CA VAL A 392 -8.33 -8.52 -4.34
C VAL A 392 -9.00 -7.14 -4.31
N HIS A 393 -9.05 -6.40 -5.42
CA HIS A 393 -9.75 -5.12 -5.46
C HIS A 393 -11.25 -5.26 -5.19
N LYS A 394 -11.93 -6.24 -5.80
CA LYS A 394 -13.37 -6.49 -5.60
C LYS A 394 -13.69 -6.87 -4.16
N VAL A 395 -12.84 -7.69 -3.56
CA VAL A 395 -12.94 -8.12 -2.17
C VAL A 395 -12.74 -6.95 -1.22
N ILE A 396 -11.72 -6.12 -1.41
CA ILE A 396 -11.49 -4.94 -0.56
C ILE A 396 -12.70 -4.01 -0.58
N LEU A 397 -13.29 -3.80 -1.77
CA LEU A 397 -14.51 -3.00 -1.93
C LEU A 397 -15.70 -3.63 -1.18
N ALA A 398 -16.00 -4.90 -1.46
CA ALA A 398 -17.11 -5.61 -0.81
C ALA A 398 -16.95 -5.65 0.72
N SER A 399 -15.73 -5.89 1.21
CA SER A 399 -15.45 -5.90 2.64
C SER A 399 -15.60 -4.53 3.29
N SER A 400 -15.20 -3.45 2.62
CA SER A 400 -15.34 -2.10 3.15
C SER A 400 -16.80 -1.65 3.23
N GLU A 401 -17.64 -2.07 2.27
CA GLU A 401 -19.05 -1.67 2.21
C GLU A 401 -19.98 -2.55 3.06
N GLN A 402 -19.73 -3.87 3.09
CA GLN A 402 -20.67 -4.87 3.60
C GLN A 402 -20.10 -5.77 4.69
N GLY A 403 -18.80 -5.66 4.97
CA GLY A 403 -18.09 -6.45 5.99
C GLY A 403 -17.27 -7.60 5.41
N VAL A 404 -16.34 -8.12 6.20
CA VAL A 404 -15.40 -9.18 5.79
C VAL A 404 -16.13 -10.45 5.32
N GLN A 405 -17.24 -10.81 5.98
CA GLN A 405 -18.07 -11.96 5.61
C GLN A 405 -18.49 -11.91 4.12
N GLU A 406 -18.93 -10.76 3.64
CA GLU A 406 -19.36 -10.61 2.24
C GLU A 406 -18.18 -10.78 1.28
N GLY A 407 -17.02 -10.22 1.62
CA GLY A 407 -15.79 -10.41 0.83
C GLY A 407 -15.37 -11.88 0.73
N ARG A 408 -15.54 -12.66 1.81
CA ARG A 408 -15.29 -14.12 1.81
C ARG A 408 -16.28 -14.86 0.92
N MET A 409 -17.58 -14.55 1.04
CA MET A 409 -18.63 -15.14 0.22
C MET A 409 -18.41 -14.87 -1.27
N LEU A 410 -18.08 -13.63 -1.63
CA LEU A 410 -17.78 -13.23 -3.01
C LEU A 410 -16.66 -14.09 -3.62
N LEU A 411 -15.57 -14.33 -2.88
CA LEU A 411 -14.47 -15.17 -3.36
C LEU A 411 -14.86 -16.63 -3.53
N HIS A 412 -15.57 -17.17 -2.54
CA HIS A 412 -16.01 -18.55 -2.55
C HIS A 412 -16.96 -18.80 -3.74
N ASP A 413 -17.97 -17.96 -3.89
CA ASP A 413 -18.95 -18.04 -4.98
C ASP A 413 -18.29 -17.85 -6.34
N TRP A 414 -17.33 -16.94 -6.46
CA TRP A 414 -16.57 -16.76 -7.69
C TRP A 414 -15.84 -18.04 -8.11
N LEU A 415 -15.18 -18.72 -7.17
CA LEU A 415 -14.46 -19.97 -7.46
C LEU A 415 -15.44 -21.10 -7.80
N VAL A 416 -16.56 -21.21 -7.09
CA VAL A 416 -17.62 -22.20 -7.36
C VAL A 416 -18.18 -21.99 -8.78
N ILE A 417 -18.52 -20.76 -9.15
CA ILE A 417 -19.05 -20.43 -10.48
C ILE A 417 -18.00 -20.75 -11.55
N LEU A 418 -16.74 -20.32 -11.39
CA LEU A 418 -15.68 -20.63 -12.34
C LEU A 418 -15.52 -22.15 -12.54
N THR A 419 -15.49 -22.90 -11.45
CA THR A 419 -15.30 -24.35 -11.46
C THR A 419 -16.48 -25.06 -12.13
N ALA A 420 -17.71 -24.64 -11.82
CA ALA A 420 -18.91 -25.17 -12.46
C ALA A 420 -18.91 -24.95 -13.99
N GLN A 421 -18.60 -23.72 -14.42
CA GLN A 421 -18.56 -23.35 -15.83
C GLN A 421 -17.44 -24.11 -16.59
N TYR A 422 -16.27 -24.29 -15.97
CA TYR A 422 -15.18 -25.08 -16.56
C TYR A 422 -15.56 -26.55 -16.73
N ASN A 423 -16.21 -27.15 -15.71
CA ASN A 423 -16.61 -28.56 -15.75
C ASN A 423 -17.72 -28.82 -16.78
N ASP A 424 -18.66 -27.89 -16.94
CA ASP A 424 -19.69 -27.92 -17.99
C ASP A 424 -19.07 -27.77 -19.39
N ALA A 425 -18.22 -26.75 -19.59
CA ALA A 425 -17.55 -26.49 -20.86
C ALA A 425 -16.65 -27.66 -21.31
N SER A 426 -15.96 -28.29 -20.36
CA SER A 426 -15.09 -29.44 -20.59
C SER A 426 -15.86 -30.76 -20.72
N LYS A 427 -17.19 -30.75 -20.52
CA LYS A 427 -18.08 -31.92 -20.52
C LYS A 427 -17.61 -33.04 -19.59
N ILE A 428 -16.94 -32.64 -18.50
CA ILE A 428 -16.46 -33.56 -17.46
C ILE A 428 -17.67 -34.11 -16.71
N VAL A 429 -18.64 -33.25 -16.40
CA VAL A 429 -19.90 -33.63 -15.76
C VAL A 429 -20.96 -33.95 -16.82
N GLN A 430 -21.41 -35.20 -16.89
CA GLN A 430 -22.54 -35.61 -17.73
C GLN A 430 -23.72 -36.02 -16.84
N PHE A 431 -24.79 -35.23 -16.86
CA PHE A 431 -26.06 -35.63 -16.26
C PHE A 431 -26.68 -36.76 -17.09
N LYS A 432 -26.54 -38.01 -16.62
CA LYS A 432 -27.36 -39.11 -17.15
C LYS A 432 -28.80 -38.88 -16.69
N ASN A 433 -29.74 -38.98 -17.63
CA ASN A 433 -31.18 -39.04 -17.34
C ASN A 433 -31.45 -40.13 -16.29
N GLY A 434 -31.62 -39.73 -15.03
CA GLY A 434 -31.75 -40.64 -13.89
C GLY A 434 -30.67 -40.47 -12.82
N GLY A 435 -30.64 -39.31 -12.17
CA GLY A 435 -30.35 -39.14 -10.73
C GLY A 435 -28.95 -39.44 -10.18
N SER A 436 -27.96 -39.88 -10.96
CA SER A 436 -26.61 -40.14 -10.44
C SER A 436 -25.55 -39.42 -11.28
N ILE A 437 -24.86 -38.45 -10.66
CA ILE A 437 -23.67 -37.79 -11.20
C ILE A 437 -22.59 -38.87 -11.33
N ALA A 438 -22.25 -39.27 -12.55
CA ALA A 438 -21.33 -40.39 -12.81
C ALA A 438 -19.85 -39.97 -12.90
N SER A 439 -19.53 -38.70 -12.67
CA SER A 439 -18.21 -38.10 -12.95
C SER A 439 -17.81 -37.16 -11.82
N GLN A 440 -16.61 -37.38 -11.27
CA GLN A 440 -15.99 -36.52 -10.26
C GLN A 440 -15.73 -35.13 -10.83
N ILE A 441 -16.13 -34.08 -10.09
CA ILE A 441 -15.87 -32.68 -10.46
C ILE A 441 -14.37 -32.42 -10.42
N ASP A 442 -13.82 -31.84 -11.48
CA ASP A 442 -12.43 -31.40 -11.55
C ASP A 442 -12.30 -30.00 -10.92
N VAL A 443 -12.05 -29.95 -9.62
CA VAL A 443 -11.74 -28.73 -8.86
C VAL A 443 -10.27 -28.32 -8.95
N ALA A 444 -9.42 -29.20 -9.47
CA ALA A 444 -7.99 -28.98 -9.61
C ALA A 444 -7.61 -28.38 -10.98
N PHE A 445 -8.56 -28.23 -11.89
CA PHE A 445 -8.34 -27.79 -13.28
C PHE A 445 -7.24 -28.61 -13.96
N SER A 446 -7.34 -29.94 -13.85
CA SER A 446 -6.32 -30.90 -14.24
C SER A 446 -5.91 -30.79 -15.71
N GLN A 447 -6.81 -30.31 -16.58
CA GLN A 447 -6.57 -30.13 -18.01
C GLN A 447 -6.19 -28.70 -18.41
N CYS A 448 -6.23 -27.71 -17.50
CA CYS A 448 -5.92 -26.31 -17.80
C CYS A 448 -4.91 -25.73 -16.81
N PRO A 449 -3.59 -25.76 -17.14
CA PRO A 449 -2.52 -25.29 -16.26
C PRO A 449 -2.67 -23.85 -15.76
N GLN A 450 -3.28 -22.95 -16.54
CA GLN A 450 -3.45 -21.55 -16.17
C GLN A 450 -4.43 -21.34 -15.02
N LEU A 451 -5.41 -22.25 -14.85
CA LEU A 451 -6.40 -22.17 -13.79
C LEU A 451 -5.97 -22.91 -12.51
N GLN A 452 -5.01 -23.85 -12.60
CA GLN A 452 -4.54 -24.65 -11.47
C GLN A 452 -4.08 -23.84 -10.23
N PRO A 453 -3.46 -22.65 -10.37
CA PRO A 453 -3.11 -21.84 -9.21
C PRO A 453 -4.31 -21.24 -8.48
N LEU A 454 -5.44 -21.01 -9.17
CA LEU A 454 -6.53 -20.19 -8.67
C LEU A 454 -7.19 -20.74 -7.39
N PRO A 455 -7.53 -22.04 -7.26
CA PRO A 455 -8.08 -22.55 -6.00
C PRO A 455 -7.17 -22.28 -4.80
N ARG A 456 -5.85 -22.44 -4.98
CA ARG A 456 -4.88 -22.22 -3.92
C ARG A 456 -4.72 -20.74 -3.59
N LEU A 457 -4.78 -19.86 -4.59
CA LEU A 457 -4.75 -18.41 -4.39
C LEU A 457 -6.01 -17.91 -3.67
N VAL A 458 -7.19 -18.43 -4.02
CA VAL A 458 -8.45 -18.12 -3.32
C VAL A 458 -8.39 -18.59 -1.87
N PHE A 459 -7.95 -19.83 -1.64
CA PHE A 459 -7.72 -20.35 -0.28
C PHE A 459 -6.77 -19.46 0.52
N ALA A 460 -5.64 -19.08 -0.07
CA ALA A 460 -4.66 -18.23 0.59
C ALA A 460 -5.19 -16.81 0.88
N LEU A 461 -6.00 -16.25 -0.01
CA LEU A 461 -6.65 -14.95 0.18
C LEU A 461 -7.70 -14.98 1.29
N LEU A 462 -8.50 -16.05 1.38
CA LEU A 462 -9.46 -16.25 2.48
C LEU A 462 -8.77 -16.35 3.85
N ARG A 463 -7.53 -16.83 3.89
CA ARG A 463 -6.70 -16.88 5.10
C ARG A 463 -5.85 -15.64 5.34
N ASN A 464 -5.80 -14.74 4.37
CA ASN A 464 -4.98 -13.55 4.47
C ASN A 464 -5.61 -12.60 5.52
N PRO A 465 -4.82 -11.84 6.30
CA PRO A 465 -5.36 -10.88 7.26
C PRO A 465 -6.28 -9.82 6.65
N LEU A 466 -6.33 -9.68 5.31
CA LEU A 466 -7.39 -8.93 4.63
C LEU A 466 -8.80 -9.46 4.91
N LEU A 467 -8.98 -10.77 5.04
CA LEU A 467 -10.27 -11.46 5.15
C LEU A 467 -10.45 -12.37 6.37
N GLN A 468 -9.46 -12.48 7.24
CA GLN A 468 -9.65 -13.09 8.56
C GLN A 468 -10.64 -12.26 9.38
N PHE A 469 -11.44 -12.89 10.23
CA PHE A 469 -12.33 -12.14 11.10
C PHE A 469 -11.55 -11.39 12.18
N HIS A 470 -12.10 -10.29 12.66
CA HIS A 470 -11.51 -9.54 13.77
C HIS A 470 -11.26 -10.40 15.01
N GLU A 471 -12.12 -11.38 15.28
CA GLU A 471 -12.01 -12.32 16.40
C GLU A 471 -10.72 -13.16 16.37
N GLU A 472 -10.09 -13.30 15.20
CA GLU A 472 -8.80 -13.97 15.01
C GLU A 472 -7.59 -13.11 15.44
N GLY A 473 -7.84 -11.89 15.96
CA GLY A 473 -6.81 -11.00 16.51
C GLY A 473 -6.16 -10.07 15.48
N VAL A 474 -6.79 -9.84 14.33
CA VAL A 474 -6.30 -8.89 13.33
C VAL A 474 -6.58 -7.46 13.77
N HIS A 475 -5.52 -6.68 13.96
CA HIS A 475 -5.65 -5.25 14.26
C HIS A 475 -6.29 -4.50 13.07
N PRO A 476 -7.33 -3.69 13.27
CA PRO A 476 -8.06 -3.04 12.18
C PRO A 476 -7.17 -2.14 11.32
N ASP A 477 -6.28 -1.34 11.93
CA ASP A 477 -5.37 -0.48 11.16
C ASP A 477 -4.36 -1.28 10.33
N TYR A 478 -3.95 -2.46 10.81
CA TYR A 478 -3.07 -3.33 10.04
C TYR A 478 -3.81 -3.88 8.81
N ARG A 479 -5.09 -4.25 8.96
CA ARG A 479 -5.95 -4.63 7.83
C ARG A 479 -6.09 -3.49 6.83
N ILE A 480 -6.37 -2.26 7.28
CA ILE A 480 -6.48 -1.09 6.39
C ILE A 480 -5.17 -0.82 5.66
N TYR A 481 -4.03 -0.90 6.36
CA TYR A 481 -2.72 -0.80 5.73
C TYR A 481 -2.55 -1.86 4.63
N LEU A 482 -2.90 -3.12 4.90
CA LEU A 482 -2.84 -4.19 3.90
C LEU A 482 -3.76 -3.92 2.71
N GLN A 483 -4.96 -3.37 2.92
CA GLN A 483 -5.86 -2.96 1.82
C GLN A 483 -5.15 -1.95 0.90
N CYS A 484 -4.58 -0.90 1.50
CA CYS A 484 -3.87 0.17 0.78
C CYS A 484 -2.61 -0.35 0.07
N LEU A 485 -1.87 -1.25 0.71
CA LEU A 485 -0.69 -1.87 0.13
C LEU A 485 -1.08 -2.73 -1.07
N CYS A 486 -1.99 -3.68 -0.88
CA CYS A 486 -2.39 -4.63 -1.91
C CYS A 486 -3.02 -3.94 -3.11
N SER A 487 -3.74 -2.83 -2.92
CA SER A 487 -4.33 -2.05 -4.02
C SER A 487 -3.32 -1.29 -4.88
N ALA A 488 -2.06 -1.17 -4.43
CA ALA A 488 -1.00 -0.47 -5.16
C ALA A 488 0.05 -1.40 -5.79
N LEU A 489 0.06 -2.69 -5.42
CA LEU A 489 1.08 -3.63 -5.86
C LEU A 489 0.86 -4.14 -7.28
N GLU A 490 1.97 -4.39 -7.97
CA GLU A 490 1.96 -5.14 -9.24
C GLU A 490 1.59 -6.61 -9.02
N PRO A 491 1.05 -7.31 -10.04
CA PRO A 491 0.49 -8.66 -9.88
C PRO A 491 1.43 -9.68 -9.22
N GLY A 492 2.71 -9.72 -9.62
CA GLY A 492 3.68 -10.67 -9.06
C GLY A 492 4.06 -10.37 -7.60
N SER A 493 4.08 -9.10 -7.21
CA SER A 493 4.31 -8.67 -5.82
C SER A 493 3.08 -8.96 -4.96
N LEU A 494 1.86 -8.71 -5.48
CA LEU A 494 0.62 -9.05 -4.82
C LEU A 494 0.47 -10.56 -4.61
N HIS A 495 0.78 -11.37 -5.63
CA HIS A 495 0.85 -12.83 -5.49
C HIS A 495 1.74 -13.21 -4.30
N ARG A 496 2.89 -12.56 -4.13
CA ARG A 496 3.82 -12.87 -3.03
C ARG A 496 3.25 -12.52 -1.64
N VAL A 497 2.43 -11.47 -1.56
CA VAL A 497 1.72 -11.10 -0.31
C VAL A 497 0.63 -12.11 0.02
N ILE A 498 -0.13 -12.57 -0.98
CA ILE A 498 -1.24 -13.50 -0.78
C ILE A 498 -0.74 -14.93 -0.54
N TYR A 499 0.19 -15.41 -1.36
CA TYR A 499 0.79 -16.74 -1.26
C TYR A 499 2.33 -16.63 -1.30
N PRO A 500 2.97 -16.56 -0.12
CA PRO A 500 4.42 -16.50 0.02
C PRO A 500 5.17 -17.63 -0.69
N VAL A 501 6.43 -17.39 -1.02
CA VAL A 501 7.28 -18.40 -1.65
C VAL A 501 8.24 -18.98 -0.63
N LEU A 502 8.17 -20.31 -0.48
CA LEU A 502 9.07 -21.08 0.36
C LEU A 502 10.11 -21.80 -0.49
N MET A 503 11.39 -21.53 -0.23
CA MET A 503 12.55 -22.18 -0.85
C MET A 503 13.33 -22.98 0.20
N SER A 504 14.16 -23.92 -0.23
CA SER A 504 15.10 -24.58 0.69
C SER A 504 16.53 -24.63 0.17
N TYR A 505 17.46 -24.73 1.11
CA TYR A 505 18.90 -24.69 0.91
C TYR A 505 19.55 -25.87 1.66
N SER A 506 20.46 -26.55 0.97
CA SER A 506 21.27 -27.63 1.55
C SER A 506 22.43 -27.08 2.38
N THR A 507 22.97 -25.95 1.97
CA THR A 507 23.92 -25.10 2.69
C THR A 507 23.60 -23.64 2.31
N PRO A 508 24.08 -22.63 3.05
CA PRO A 508 23.83 -21.23 2.73
C PRO A 508 24.21 -20.82 1.28
N ASP A 509 25.13 -21.55 0.64
CA ASP A 509 25.60 -21.33 -0.72
C ASP A 509 24.95 -22.20 -1.80
N LYS A 510 24.14 -23.20 -1.41
CA LYS A 510 23.56 -24.17 -2.34
C LYS A 510 22.07 -24.36 -2.11
N GLN A 511 21.28 -23.72 -2.97
CA GLN A 511 19.84 -23.95 -3.06
C GLN A 511 19.55 -25.43 -3.37
N ALA A 512 18.62 -26.01 -2.63
CA ALA A 512 18.16 -27.39 -2.82
C ALA A 512 16.92 -27.41 -3.71
N TYR A 513 15.87 -26.70 -3.30
CA TYR A 513 14.62 -26.64 -4.06
C TYR A 513 14.14 -25.19 -4.21
N PRO A 514 13.67 -24.81 -5.43
CA PRO A 514 13.26 -23.43 -5.72
C PRO A 514 11.86 -23.09 -5.22
N ARG A 515 11.04 -24.09 -4.88
CA ARG A 515 9.69 -23.89 -4.36
C ARG A 515 9.22 -25.13 -3.59
N HIS A 516 8.54 -24.88 -2.47
CA HIS A 516 7.77 -25.86 -1.70
C HIS A 516 6.33 -25.38 -1.56
N SER A 517 5.40 -26.30 -1.29
CA SER A 517 4.09 -25.95 -0.76
C SER A 517 4.24 -25.38 0.66
N LEU A 518 3.27 -24.56 1.07
CA LEU A 518 3.24 -23.94 2.40
C LEU A 518 2.64 -24.91 3.43
N SER A 519 3.23 -26.10 3.56
CA SER A 519 2.82 -27.16 4.47
C SER A 519 3.99 -27.69 5.30
N ARG A 520 3.73 -28.18 6.53
CA ARG A 520 4.75 -28.83 7.37
C ARG A 520 5.24 -30.12 6.73
N ALA A 521 4.35 -30.86 6.06
CA ALA A 521 4.70 -32.06 5.29
C ALA A 521 5.81 -31.79 4.25
N ALA A 522 5.80 -30.62 3.58
CA ALA A 522 6.83 -30.26 2.62
C ALA A 522 8.20 -30.05 3.28
N LEU A 523 8.23 -29.45 4.47
CA LEU A 523 9.46 -29.27 5.23
C LEU A 523 10.10 -30.62 5.57
N ILE A 524 9.29 -31.56 6.10
CA ILE A 524 9.74 -32.90 6.49
C ILE A 524 10.22 -33.69 5.28
N THR A 525 9.44 -33.71 4.20
CA THR A 525 9.74 -34.49 2.99
C THR A 525 10.99 -33.96 2.27
N SER A 526 11.22 -32.65 2.30
CA SER A 526 12.38 -32.05 1.62
C SER A 526 13.73 -32.43 2.24
N GLY A 527 13.76 -32.82 3.52
CA GLY A 527 14.97 -33.12 4.28
C GLY A 527 15.99 -31.97 4.33
N SER A 528 15.62 -30.75 3.95
CA SER A 528 16.53 -29.62 3.84
C SER A 528 16.79 -28.98 5.22
N PRO A 529 18.04 -28.58 5.54
CA PRO A 529 18.35 -27.98 6.83
C PRO A 529 17.94 -26.51 6.93
N ILE A 530 17.85 -25.79 5.80
CA ILE A 530 17.58 -24.35 5.77
C ILE A 530 16.41 -24.07 4.83
N PHE A 531 15.48 -23.25 5.30
CA PHE A 531 14.34 -22.76 4.55
C PHE A 531 14.36 -21.23 4.47
N PHE A 532 14.01 -20.71 3.30
CA PHE A 532 13.90 -19.27 3.07
C PHE A 532 12.48 -18.97 2.59
N LEU A 533 11.73 -18.27 3.43
CA LEU A 533 10.38 -17.83 3.16
C LEU A 533 10.39 -16.35 2.75
N ASP A 534 9.72 -16.07 1.64
CA ASP A 534 9.52 -14.75 1.11
C ASP A 534 8.03 -14.39 1.07
N ALA A 535 7.61 -13.52 2.00
CA ALA A 535 6.23 -13.03 2.15
C ALA A 535 6.09 -11.53 1.79
N PHE A 536 6.93 -11.02 0.88
CA PHE A 536 6.97 -9.62 0.43
C PHE A 536 7.35 -8.59 1.51
N THR A 537 6.55 -8.37 2.55
CA THR A 537 6.87 -7.45 3.67
C THR A 537 7.85 -8.08 4.67
N THR A 538 7.90 -9.41 4.73
CA THR A 538 8.77 -10.16 5.64
C THR A 538 9.56 -11.22 4.89
N LEU A 539 10.83 -11.35 5.25
CA LEU A 539 11.76 -12.38 4.80
C LEU A 539 12.17 -13.20 6.03
N ILE A 540 12.00 -14.52 5.99
CA ILE A 540 12.33 -15.41 7.10
C ILE A 540 13.33 -16.45 6.64
N VAL A 541 14.45 -16.55 7.37
CA VAL A 541 15.41 -17.64 7.23
C VAL A 541 15.24 -18.57 8.42
N PHE A 542 14.72 -19.77 8.17
CA PHE A 542 14.44 -20.78 9.18
C PHE A 542 15.43 -21.94 9.06
N TYR A 543 16.16 -22.23 10.13
CA TYR A 543 16.99 -23.42 10.24
C TYR A 543 16.18 -24.51 10.94
N SER A 544 16.04 -25.68 10.32
CA SER A 544 15.32 -26.81 10.90
C SER A 544 15.94 -27.24 12.24
N SER A 545 15.13 -27.79 13.14
CA SER A 545 15.63 -28.41 14.38
C SER A 545 16.53 -29.62 14.12
N THR A 546 16.42 -30.23 12.94
CA THR A 546 17.27 -31.33 12.47
C THR A 546 18.50 -30.87 11.69
N ALA A 547 18.70 -29.55 11.53
CA ALA A 547 19.84 -29.01 10.82
C ALA A 547 21.16 -29.35 11.54
N ASP A 548 22.20 -29.62 10.76
CA ASP A 548 23.54 -29.87 11.30
C ASP A 548 24.01 -28.65 12.10
N PRO A 549 24.38 -28.80 13.39
CA PRO A 549 24.82 -27.70 14.24
C PRO A 549 26.11 -27.03 13.76
N THR A 550 26.85 -27.65 12.84
CA THR A 550 28.04 -27.06 12.21
C THR A 550 27.70 -25.99 11.16
N LEU A 551 26.44 -25.92 10.70
CA LEU A 551 26.03 -24.88 9.75
C LEU A 551 26.08 -23.49 10.41
N PRO A 552 26.65 -22.49 9.72
CA PRO A 552 26.79 -21.14 10.26
C PRO A 552 25.41 -20.49 10.45
N PHE A 553 25.18 -19.95 11.64
CA PHE A 553 23.97 -19.20 11.98
C PHE A 553 24.36 -17.92 12.75
N PRO A 554 23.94 -16.73 12.29
CA PRO A 554 23.23 -16.45 11.04
C PRO A 554 24.07 -16.79 9.79
N PRO A 555 23.45 -16.92 8.60
CA PRO A 555 24.17 -17.25 7.37
C PRO A 555 25.25 -16.18 7.04
N PRO A 556 26.44 -16.58 6.51
CA PRO A 556 27.54 -15.68 6.17
C PRO A 556 27.12 -14.59 5.17
N GLN A 557 27.66 -13.37 5.30
CA GLN A 557 27.23 -12.22 4.49
C GLN A 557 27.48 -12.37 2.99
N ASP A 558 28.51 -13.13 2.62
CA ASP A 558 28.98 -13.39 1.28
C ASP A 558 28.33 -14.62 0.62
N CYS A 559 27.43 -15.31 1.34
CA CYS A 559 26.79 -16.50 0.79
C CYS A 559 25.67 -16.21 -0.22
N LEU A 560 25.33 -17.21 -1.04
CA LEU A 560 24.21 -17.12 -2.01
C LEU A 560 22.90 -16.67 -1.36
N LEU A 561 22.53 -17.24 -0.21
CA LEU A 561 21.30 -16.90 0.49
C LEU A 561 21.25 -15.41 0.88
N ARG A 562 22.35 -14.87 1.44
CA ARG A 562 22.43 -13.44 1.80
C ARG A 562 22.43 -12.54 0.56
N SER A 563 23.08 -12.94 -0.52
CA SER A 563 23.00 -12.23 -1.80
C SER A 563 21.56 -12.17 -2.33
N THR A 564 20.81 -13.27 -2.29
CA THR A 564 19.40 -13.32 -2.66
C THR A 564 18.55 -12.40 -1.79
N ILE A 565 18.74 -12.43 -0.46
CA ILE A 565 18.04 -11.55 0.48
C ILE A 565 18.31 -10.07 0.15
N ASN A 566 19.58 -9.70 -0.05
CA ASN A 566 19.96 -8.32 -0.35
C ASN A 566 19.37 -7.84 -1.68
N LYS A 567 19.34 -8.71 -2.69
CA LYS A 567 18.69 -8.42 -3.98
C LYS A 567 17.19 -8.16 -3.79
N LEU A 568 16.48 -9.03 -3.08
CA LEU A 568 15.05 -8.86 -2.81
C LEU A 568 14.76 -7.57 -2.02
N LYS A 569 15.62 -7.23 -1.05
CA LYS A 569 15.53 -5.96 -0.32
C LYS A 569 15.69 -4.75 -1.24
N GLN A 570 16.45 -4.83 -2.33
CA GLN A 570 16.67 -3.72 -3.26
C GLN A 570 15.56 -3.57 -4.31
N GLU A 571 14.95 -4.67 -4.73
CA GLU A 571 13.97 -4.71 -5.83
C GLU A 571 12.55 -4.27 -5.41
N ARG A 572 12.24 -4.24 -4.10
CA ARG A 572 10.87 -3.97 -3.60
C ARG A 572 10.54 -2.49 -3.40
N SER A 573 9.24 -2.17 -3.45
CA SER A 573 8.74 -0.85 -3.10
C SER A 573 8.97 -0.52 -1.61
N ILE A 574 8.86 -1.51 -0.72
CA ILE A 574 9.05 -1.40 0.74
C ILE A 574 10.22 -2.31 1.15
N THR A 575 10.98 -1.93 2.18
CA THR A 575 12.08 -2.72 2.72
C THR A 575 11.53 -3.85 3.61
N PRO A 576 11.74 -5.12 3.26
CA PRO A 576 11.23 -6.22 4.06
C PRO A 576 11.94 -6.36 5.41
N LYS A 577 11.18 -6.69 6.46
CA LYS A 577 11.73 -7.14 7.74
C LYS A 577 12.40 -8.50 7.54
N LEU A 578 13.63 -8.65 8.04
CA LEU A 578 14.38 -9.90 7.93
C LEU A 578 14.48 -10.58 9.29
N ILE A 579 14.03 -11.82 9.38
CA ILE A 579 13.99 -12.60 10.62
C ILE A 579 14.82 -13.87 10.44
N PHE A 580 15.66 -14.17 11.43
CA PHE A 580 16.40 -15.42 11.51
C PHE A 580 15.82 -16.25 12.65
N ILE A 581 15.51 -17.52 12.38
CA ILE A 581 14.91 -18.43 13.35
C ILE A 581 15.69 -19.73 13.33
N ARG A 582 16.13 -20.19 14.49
CA ARG A 582 16.68 -21.52 14.70
C ARG A 582 15.65 -22.43 15.38
N GLY A 583 15.15 -23.39 14.62
CA GLY A 583 14.16 -24.36 15.08
C GLY A 583 14.62 -25.13 16.30
N GLY A 584 13.74 -25.24 17.29
CA GLY A 584 14.01 -25.88 18.58
C GLY A 584 14.76 -25.01 19.60
N GLN A 585 15.21 -23.81 19.22
CA GLN A 585 15.81 -22.82 20.14
C GLN A 585 14.98 -21.54 20.21
N ASP A 586 14.61 -21.00 19.05
CA ASP A 586 13.82 -19.77 18.94
C ASP A 586 12.33 -20.09 18.74
N ASP A 587 11.47 -19.10 19.00
CA ASP A 587 10.05 -19.19 18.69
C ASP A 587 9.84 -19.24 17.15
N ALA A 588 9.33 -20.37 16.68
CA ALA A 588 9.08 -20.62 15.27
C ALA A 588 7.69 -20.13 14.80
N SER A 589 6.85 -19.59 15.69
CA SER A 589 5.48 -19.17 15.37
C SER A 589 5.43 -18.20 14.18
N ALA A 590 6.37 -17.26 14.10
CA ALA A 590 6.46 -16.31 12.98
C ALA A 590 6.69 -16.98 11.61
N PHE A 591 7.33 -18.15 11.57
CA PHE A 591 7.49 -18.94 10.35
C PHE A 591 6.32 -19.91 10.13
N GLU A 592 5.88 -20.60 11.18
CA GLU A 592 4.81 -21.59 11.10
C GLU A 592 3.45 -21.00 10.71
N ASN A 593 3.18 -19.74 11.09
CA ASN A 593 1.96 -19.04 10.69
C ASN A 593 1.82 -18.90 9.16
N TYR A 594 2.93 -18.97 8.41
CA TYR A 594 2.90 -18.96 6.95
C TYR A 594 2.72 -20.35 6.32
N LEU A 595 2.71 -21.44 7.10
CA LEU A 595 2.43 -22.79 6.63
C LEU A 595 0.91 -23.03 6.62
N ILE A 596 0.25 -22.38 5.66
CA ILE A 596 -1.21 -22.25 5.62
C ILE A 596 -1.97 -23.47 5.10
N GLU A 597 -1.34 -24.40 4.39
CA GLU A 597 -2.06 -25.47 3.67
C GLU A 597 -2.62 -26.59 4.56
N GLU A 598 -2.17 -26.67 5.82
CA GLU A 598 -2.67 -27.62 6.83
C GLU A 598 -3.64 -26.96 7.83
N GLN A 599 -4.13 -25.77 7.53
CA GLN A 599 -4.98 -25.01 8.43
C GLN A 599 -6.34 -24.75 7.77
N ASP A 600 -7.43 -24.89 8.52
CA ASP A 600 -8.79 -24.65 8.01
C ASP A 600 -9.06 -23.18 7.72
N VAL A 601 -9.90 -22.90 6.72
CA VAL A 601 -10.16 -21.54 6.19
C VAL A 601 -10.63 -20.54 7.25
N ASP A 602 -11.34 -20.99 8.29
CA ASP A 602 -11.86 -20.14 9.38
C ASP A 602 -10.95 -20.11 10.62
N GLY A 603 -9.73 -20.66 10.54
CA GLY A 603 -8.72 -20.49 11.59
C GLY A 603 -9.04 -21.10 12.96
N SER A 604 -10.09 -21.94 13.08
CA SER A 604 -10.67 -22.44 14.34
C SER A 604 -9.79 -23.37 15.20
N GLY A 605 -8.49 -23.46 14.90
CA GLY A 605 -7.49 -24.06 15.79
C GLY A 605 -7.49 -25.58 15.87
N PHE A 606 -8.42 -26.28 15.23
CA PHE A 606 -8.24 -27.70 14.95
C PHE A 606 -7.35 -27.83 13.72
N THR A 607 -6.13 -28.34 13.90
CA THR A 607 -5.28 -28.74 12.79
C THR A 607 -5.94 -29.92 12.07
N SER A 608 -6.87 -29.65 11.17
CA SER A 608 -7.16 -30.59 10.10
C SER A 608 -5.87 -30.75 9.32
N VAL A 609 -5.28 -31.94 9.31
CA VAL A 609 -4.06 -32.26 8.54
C VAL A 609 -4.26 -32.02 7.02
N MET A 610 -5.46 -31.58 6.61
CA MET A 610 -5.95 -31.49 5.26
C MET A 610 -6.63 -30.14 4.95
N GLY A 611 -6.26 -29.02 5.58
CA GLY A 611 -6.93 -27.71 5.39
C GLY A 611 -7.24 -27.32 3.93
N PHE A 612 -6.24 -27.27 3.04
CA PHE A 612 -6.48 -26.98 1.61
C PHE A 612 -7.30 -28.07 0.90
N VAL A 613 -7.15 -29.33 1.32
CA VAL A 613 -7.91 -30.45 0.74
C VAL A 613 -9.38 -30.38 1.15
N SER A 614 -9.67 -30.07 2.42
CA SER A 614 -11.02 -29.84 2.95
C SER A 614 -11.69 -28.69 2.21
N PHE A 615 -10.96 -27.59 1.96
CA PHE A 615 -11.47 -26.49 1.16
C PHE A 615 -11.88 -26.93 -0.27
N LEU A 616 -11.08 -27.79 -0.92
CA LEU A 616 -11.44 -28.34 -2.23
C LEU A 616 -12.67 -29.28 -2.17
N GLU A 617 -12.84 -30.02 -1.07
CA GLU A 617 -14.03 -30.85 -0.83
C GLU A 617 -15.29 -29.98 -0.64
N ASP A 618 -15.18 -28.87 0.10
CA ASP A 618 -16.26 -27.91 0.28
C ASP A 618 -16.66 -27.26 -1.05
N VAL A 619 -15.68 -26.78 -1.83
CA VAL A 619 -15.92 -26.26 -3.19
C VAL A 619 -16.57 -27.32 -4.07
N THR A 620 -16.16 -28.58 -3.97
CA THR A 620 -16.77 -29.69 -4.72
C THR A 620 -18.26 -29.83 -4.38
N GLN A 621 -18.61 -29.79 -3.09
CA GLN A 621 -19.99 -29.86 -2.62
C GLN A 621 -20.81 -28.66 -3.10
N SER A 622 -20.29 -27.43 -2.98
CA SER A 622 -20.99 -26.23 -3.44
C SER A 622 -21.16 -26.20 -4.97
N VAL A 623 -20.20 -26.70 -5.75
CA VAL A 623 -20.36 -26.86 -7.20
C VAL A 623 -21.47 -27.87 -7.52
N MET A 624 -21.54 -29.00 -6.79
CA MET A 624 -22.65 -29.95 -6.97
C MET A 624 -24.01 -29.34 -6.67
N GLU A 625 -24.09 -28.42 -5.70
CA GLU A 625 -25.33 -27.71 -5.37
C GLU A 625 -25.67 -26.64 -6.40
N TYR A 626 -24.67 -25.89 -6.88
CA TYR A 626 -24.84 -24.86 -7.92
C TYR A 626 -25.26 -25.44 -9.28
N MET A 627 -24.79 -26.65 -9.62
CA MET A 627 -25.13 -27.31 -10.88
C MET A 627 -26.46 -28.09 -10.86
N LYS A 628 -27.11 -28.23 -9.70
CA LYS A 628 -28.48 -28.79 -9.58
C LYS A 628 -29.51 -27.73 -9.92
#